data_AF-A0A2N4WYJ0-F1
#
_entry.id   AF-A0A2N4WYJ0-F1
#
_cell.length_a   1.000
_cell.length_b   1.000
_cell.length_c   1.000
_cell.angle_alpha   90.00
_cell.angle_beta   90.00
_cell.angle_gamma   90.00
#
_symmetry.space_group_name_H-M   'P 1'
#
loop_
_entity.id
_entity.type
_entity.pdbx_description
1 polymer ?
#
loop_
_entity_poly.entity_id
_entity_poly.type
_entity_poly.pdbx_seq_one_letter_code
_entity_poly.pdbx_strand_id
1 'polypeptide(L)'
;MNRDVFLSLLALDAYNRSYGQTLNDLEVPNFDTNGQPLQNVRIGNARIISDSSLLGETADGRIDEAAGFYAIAYEWNNNGINETVISYRGTNFPDLSNLTSEAAEAAWDDSSARNASLAC
;
A
#
# COMPACT_ATOMS: atom_id res chain seq x y z
N MET A 1 5.05 -24.76 3.26
CA MET A 1 5.41 -23.81 2.17
C MET A 1 6.68 -23.07 2.56
N ASN A 2 7.56 -22.73 1.61
CA ASN A 2 8.71 -21.89 1.94
C ASN A 2 8.21 -20.46 2.22
N ARG A 3 8.57 -19.90 3.38
CA ARG A 3 8.09 -18.58 3.84
C ARG A 3 8.48 -17.47 2.87
N ASP A 4 9.73 -17.45 2.46
CA ASP A 4 10.28 -16.38 1.63
C ASP A 4 9.63 -16.37 0.25
N VAL A 5 9.39 -17.55 -0.31
CA VAL A 5 8.63 -17.70 -1.57
C VAL A 5 7.23 -17.12 -1.42
N PHE A 6 6.53 -17.42 -0.33
CA PHE A 6 5.17 -16.92 -0.15
C PHE A 6 5.12 -15.42 0.12
N LEU A 7 6.01 -14.88 0.96
CA LEU A 7 6.13 -13.44 1.16
C LEU A 7 6.45 -12.71 -0.15
N SER A 8 7.28 -13.30 -1.02
CA SER A 8 7.56 -12.74 -2.35
C SER A 8 6.30 -12.69 -3.23
N LEU A 9 5.42 -13.70 -3.14
CA LEU A 9 4.14 -13.70 -3.84
C LEU A 9 3.19 -12.63 -3.31
N LEU A 10 3.12 -12.44 -1.99
CA LEU A 10 2.29 -11.38 -1.39
C LEU A 10 2.79 -9.97 -1.75
N ALA A 11 4.11 -9.79 -1.86
CA ALA A 11 4.70 -8.55 -2.35
C ALA A 11 4.36 -8.29 -3.83
N LEU A 12 4.42 -9.33 -4.67
CA LEU A 12 4.03 -9.23 -6.08
C LEU A 12 2.53 -8.94 -6.25
N ASP A 13 1.68 -9.56 -5.43
CA ASP A 13 0.24 -9.29 -5.42
C ASP A 13 -0.05 -7.84 -5.02
N ALA A 14 0.60 -7.33 -3.97
CA ALA A 14 0.49 -5.92 -3.57
C ALA A 14 0.91 -4.97 -4.69
N TYR A 15 1.97 -5.29 -5.43
CA TYR A 15 2.42 -4.52 -6.57
C TYR A 15 1.37 -4.49 -7.69
N ASN A 16 0.79 -5.65 -8.02
CA ASN A 16 -0.18 -5.80 -9.11
C ASN A 16 -1.60 -5.32 -8.77
N ARG A 17 -1.96 -5.10 -7.50
CA ARG A 17 -3.30 -4.61 -7.12
C ARG A 17 -3.40 -3.10 -7.01
N SER A 18 -2.26 -2.41 -7.02
CA SER A 18 -2.21 -0.96 -6.82
C SER A 18 -3.04 -0.20 -7.86
N TYR A 19 -3.95 0.66 -7.37
CA TYR A 19 -4.75 1.63 -8.14
C TYR A 19 -5.43 1.07 -9.41
N GLY A 20 -5.93 -0.16 -9.34
CA GLY A 20 -6.66 -0.76 -10.48
C GLY A 20 -5.77 -1.21 -11.63
N GLN A 21 -4.44 -1.28 -11.45
CA GLN A 21 -3.52 -1.95 -12.39
C GLN A 21 -3.57 -3.48 -12.23
N THR A 22 -4.78 -4.02 -12.06
CA THR A 22 -5.00 -5.45 -11.93
C THR A 22 -4.50 -6.17 -13.18
N LEU A 23 -3.79 -7.28 -13.00
CA LEU A 23 -3.81 -8.34 -14.01
C LEU A 23 -5.29 -8.62 -14.27
N ASN A 24 -5.73 -8.48 -15.53
CA ASN A 24 -7.13 -8.62 -15.93
C ASN A 24 -7.77 -9.81 -15.18
N ASP A 25 -8.89 -9.55 -14.50
CA ASP A 25 -9.71 -10.50 -13.73
C ASP A 25 -9.25 -10.83 -12.28
N LEU A 26 -8.29 -10.10 -11.70
CA LEU A 26 -8.08 -10.17 -10.25
C LEU A 26 -9.23 -9.49 -9.48
N GLU A 27 -9.88 -10.23 -8.60
CA GLU A 27 -10.92 -9.72 -7.70
C GLU A 27 -10.37 -8.57 -6.86
N VAL A 28 -10.90 -7.35 -7.02
CA VAL A 28 -10.49 -6.18 -6.25
C VAL A 28 -11.09 -6.27 -4.84
N PRO A 29 -10.27 -6.25 -3.76
CA PRO A 29 -10.79 -6.22 -2.41
C PRO A 29 -11.55 -4.91 -2.19
N ASN A 30 -12.74 -5.04 -1.61
CA ASN A 30 -13.57 -3.90 -1.24
C ASN A 30 -13.71 -3.89 0.28
N PHE A 31 -13.72 -2.70 0.86
CA PHE A 31 -13.77 -2.49 2.30
C PHE A 31 -14.98 -1.62 2.66
N ASP A 32 -15.55 -1.85 3.84
CA ASP A 32 -16.58 -0.97 4.40
C ASP A 32 -15.96 0.33 4.94
N THR A 33 -16.80 1.23 5.45
CA THR A 33 -16.35 2.50 6.04
C THR A 33 -15.49 2.34 7.29
N ASN A 34 -15.45 1.15 7.89
CA ASN A 34 -14.62 0.81 9.05
C ASN A 34 -13.35 0.02 8.64
N GLY A 35 -13.07 -0.08 7.34
CA GLY A 35 -11.93 -0.80 6.81
C GLY A 35 -12.04 -2.32 6.86
N GLN A 36 -13.24 -2.85 7.12
CA GLN A 36 -13.46 -4.29 7.15
C GLN A 36 -13.70 -4.82 5.73
N PRO A 37 -13.12 -5.98 5.37
CA PRO A 37 -13.29 -6.53 4.04
C PRO A 37 -14.75 -6.96 3.81
N LEU A 38 -15.38 -6.41 2.77
CA LEU A 38 -16.72 -6.80 2.32
C LEU A 38 -16.72 -8.15 1.59
N GLN A 39 -15.55 -8.58 1.14
CA GLN A 39 -15.33 -9.77 0.34
C GLN A 39 -14.17 -10.57 0.91
N ASN A 40 -14.22 -11.89 0.77
CA ASN A 40 -13.16 -12.77 1.23
C ASN A 40 -12.14 -13.02 0.11
N VAL A 41 -11.38 -11.98 -0.25
CA VAL A 41 -10.33 -12.08 -1.26
C VAL A 41 -9.09 -12.75 -0.68
N ARG A 42 -8.54 -13.74 -1.39
CA ARG A 42 -7.45 -14.60 -0.88
C ARG A 42 -6.38 -14.87 -1.93
N ILE A 43 -5.16 -15.09 -1.44
CA ILE A 43 -4.04 -15.63 -2.21
C ILE A 43 -3.53 -16.86 -1.47
N GLY A 44 -3.82 -18.05 -2.01
CA GLY A 44 -3.58 -19.30 -1.29
C GLY A 44 -4.32 -19.33 0.05
N ASN A 45 -3.57 -19.41 1.16
CA ASN A 45 -4.10 -19.41 2.53
C ASN A 45 -3.97 -18.05 3.24
N ALA A 46 -3.58 -16.98 2.52
CA ALA A 46 -3.60 -15.62 3.02
C ALA A 46 -4.91 -14.93 2.61
N ARG A 47 -5.53 -14.21 3.55
CA ARG A 47 -6.74 -13.42 3.34
C ARG A 47 -6.40 -11.94 3.43
N ILE A 48 -6.87 -11.14 2.47
CA ILE A 48 -6.75 -9.68 2.53
C ILE A 48 -7.68 -9.17 3.64
N ILE A 49 -7.13 -8.38 4.56
CA ILE A 49 -7.90 -7.82 5.69
C ILE A 49 -8.06 -6.30 5.63
N SER A 50 -7.14 -5.58 4.98
CA SER A 50 -7.24 -4.14 4.76
C SER A 50 -6.26 -3.69 3.67
N ASP A 51 -6.48 -2.51 3.09
CA ASP A 51 -5.51 -1.82 2.25
C ASP A 51 -5.34 -0.35 2.69
N SER A 52 -4.51 0.40 1.97
CA SER A 52 -4.24 1.80 2.24
C SER A 52 -5.42 2.75 1.95
N SER A 53 -6.58 2.25 1.46
CA SER A 53 -7.82 3.04 1.37
C SER A 53 -8.33 3.48 2.74
N LEU A 54 -7.87 2.81 3.80
CA LEU A 54 -8.05 3.23 5.19
C LEU A 54 -7.60 4.66 5.48
N LEU A 55 -6.67 5.21 4.71
CA LEU A 55 -6.26 6.60 4.85
C LEU A 55 -7.35 7.60 4.41
N GLY A 56 -8.33 7.14 3.64
CA GLY A 56 -9.44 7.93 3.12
C GLY A 56 -9.14 8.60 1.79
N GLU A 57 -10.03 9.49 1.40
CA GLU A 57 -10.02 10.20 0.12
C GLU A 57 -10.06 11.71 0.33
N THR A 58 -9.41 12.46 -0.56
CA THR A 58 -9.54 13.92 -0.71
C THR A 58 -10.43 14.23 -1.93
N ALA A 59 -10.59 15.52 -2.24
CA ALA A 59 -11.28 15.94 -3.48
C ALA A 59 -10.59 15.42 -4.76
N ASP A 60 -9.31 15.07 -4.68
CA ASP A 60 -8.47 14.68 -5.83
C ASP A 60 -8.27 13.15 -5.93
N GLY A 61 -8.89 12.37 -5.05
CA GLY A 61 -8.80 10.90 -5.03
C GLY A 61 -8.28 10.34 -3.71
N ARG A 62 -7.77 9.11 -3.72
CA ARG A 62 -7.31 8.47 -2.49
C ARG A 62 -6.02 9.12 -1.96
N ILE A 63 -5.92 9.29 -0.64
CA ILE A 63 -4.76 9.92 0.02
C ILE A 63 -3.47 9.13 -0.24
N ASP A 64 -3.57 7.79 -0.25
CA ASP A 64 -2.45 6.91 -0.55
C ASP A 64 -1.95 7.07 -1.99
N GLU A 65 -2.87 7.31 -2.94
CA GLU A 65 -2.52 7.53 -4.35
C GLU A 65 -1.72 8.81 -4.53
N ALA A 66 -2.19 9.91 -3.94
CA ALA A 66 -1.49 11.20 -3.94
C ALA A 66 -0.11 11.12 -3.28
N ALA A 67 0.04 10.29 -2.25
CA ALA A 67 1.31 10.03 -1.58
C ALA A 67 2.24 9.09 -2.37
N GLY A 68 1.78 8.51 -3.49
CA GLY A 68 2.54 7.52 -4.24
C GLY A 68 2.83 6.25 -3.42
N PHE A 69 2.01 5.96 -2.42
CA PHE A 69 2.21 4.86 -1.48
C PHE A 69 1.06 3.88 -1.63
N TYR A 70 1.30 2.57 -1.63
CA TYR A 70 0.21 1.60 -1.56
C TYR A 70 0.60 0.49 -0.61
N ALA A 71 -0.32 0.10 0.28
CA ALA A 71 -0.09 -1.02 1.20
C ALA A 71 -1.33 -1.89 1.32
N ILE A 72 -1.10 -3.17 1.58
CA ILE A 72 -2.14 -4.17 1.79
C ILE A 72 -1.73 -5.11 2.91
N ALA A 73 -2.67 -5.41 3.78
CA ALA A 73 -2.50 -6.31 4.90
C ALA A 73 -3.17 -7.65 4.61
N TYR A 74 -2.46 -8.72 4.93
CA TYR A 74 -2.93 -10.09 4.84
C TYR A 74 -2.90 -10.75 6.20
N GLU A 75 -3.95 -11.49 6.53
CA GLU A 75 -3.91 -12.51 7.56
C GLU A 75 -3.48 -13.83 6.93
N TRP A 76 -2.35 -14.38 7.37
CA TRP A 76 -1.79 -15.61 6.83
C TRP A 76 -1.67 -16.68 7.93
N ASN A 77 -2.20 -17.87 7.69
CA ASN A 77 -1.97 -19.03 8.55
C ASN A 77 -0.80 -19.86 8.03
N ASN A 78 0.38 -19.73 8.62
CA ASN A 78 1.54 -20.54 8.28
C ASN A 78 1.66 -21.72 9.25
N ASN A 79 1.18 -22.90 8.83
CA ASN A 79 1.25 -24.14 9.61
C ASN A 79 0.68 -24.00 11.04
N GLY A 80 -0.48 -23.34 11.19
CA GLY A 80 -1.13 -23.15 12.50
C GLY A 80 -0.73 -21.87 13.23
N ILE A 81 0.24 -21.10 12.72
CA ILE A 81 0.58 -19.78 13.25
C ILE A 81 -0.14 -18.73 12.40
N ASN A 82 -1.04 -17.95 13.00
CA ASN A 82 -1.65 -16.80 12.35
C ASN A 82 -0.71 -15.60 12.48
N GLU A 83 -0.44 -14.93 11.36
CA GLU A 83 0.36 -13.72 11.31
C GLU A 83 -0.24 -12.69 10.38
N THR A 84 0.03 -11.43 10.67
CA THR A 84 -0.33 -10.31 9.79
C THR A 84 0.89 -9.93 8.96
N VAL A 85 0.76 -10.01 7.65
CA VAL A 85 1.79 -9.58 6.70
C VAL A 85 1.31 -8.28 6.06
N ILE A 86 2.11 -7.24 6.15
CA ILE A 86 1.85 -5.97 5.46
C ILE A 86 2.84 -5.88 4.29
N SER A 87 2.32 -5.85 3.07
CA SER A 87 3.11 -5.63 1.87
C SER A 87 2.83 -4.23 1.36
N TYR A 88 3.88 -3.48 1.05
CA TYR A 88 3.77 -2.13 0.54
C TYR A 88 4.60 -1.97 -0.74
N ARG A 89 4.07 -1.17 -1.65
CA ARG A 89 4.78 -0.63 -2.80
C ARG A 89 5.22 0.78 -2.45
N GLY A 90 6.53 1.03 -2.50
CA GLY A 90 7.07 2.39 -2.53
C GLY A 90 7.05 2.94 -3.96
N THR A 91 6.94 4.26 -4.11
CA THR A 91 7.39 4.94 -5.32
C THR A 91 8.90 5.01 -5.35
N ASN A 92 9.45 5.14 -6.56
CA ASN A 92 10.81 5.62 -6.72
C ASN A 92 10.88 6.96 -5.97
N PHE A 93 11.72 7.01 -4.93
CA PHE A 93 12.14 8.29 -4.37
C PHE A 93 12.62 9.17 -5.53
N PRO A 94 12.30 10.48 -5.54
CA PRO A 94 12.85 11.37 -6.56
C PRO A 94 14.36 11.14 -6.64
N ASP A 95 14.88 11.00 -7.85
CA ASP A 95 16.30 10.83 -8.07
C ASP A 95 17.03 12.06 -7.53
N LEU A 96 17.53 11.94 -6.29
CA LEU A 96 18.23 13.02 -5.60
C LEU A 96 19.64 13.22 -6.17
N SER A 97 20.09 12.39 -7.11
CA SER A 97 21.45 12.45 -7.65
C SER A 97 21.73 13.69 -8.51
N ASN A 98 20.68 14.40 -8.95
CA ASN A 98 20.75 15.64 -9.71
C ASN A 98 20.20 16.87 -8.97
N LEU A 99 19.92 16.77 -7.67
CA LEU A 99 19.51 17.95 -6.90
C LEU A 99 20.75 18.79 -6.57
N THR A 100 20.79 20.02 -7.11
CA THR A 100 21.65 21.05 -6.52
C THR A 100 21.20 21.28 -5.07
N SER A 101 22.10 21.72 -4.20
CA SER A 101 21.76 21.99 -2.79
C SER A 101 20.53 22.90 -2.63
N GLU A 102 20.31 23.82 -3.57
CA GLU A 102 19.16 24.72 -3.64
C GLU A 102 17.86 24.00 -4.01
N ALA A 103 17.91 23.01 -4.92
CA ALA A 103 16.76 22.20 -5.31
C ALA A 103 16.41 21.15 -4.24
N ALA A 104 17.40 20.65 -3.50
CA ALA A 104 17.18 19.75 -2.36
C ALA A 104 16.51 20.46 -1.18
N GLU A 105 16.92 21.71 -0.88
CA GLU A 105 16.24 22.54 0.11
C GLU A 105 14.81 22.87 -0.32
N ALA A 106 14.57 23.20 -1.59
CA ALA A 106 13.23 23.46 -2.11
C ALA A 106 12.32 22.21 -2.10
N ALA A 107 12.86 21.01 -2.36
CA ALA A 107 12.11 19.76 -2.29
C ALA A 107 11.80 19.36 -0.84
N TRP A 108 12.65 19.72 0.12
CA TRP A 108 12.40 19.51 1.55
C TRP A 108 11.46 20.57 2.15
N ASP A 109 11.44 21.77 1.56
CA ASP A 109 10.57 22.88 1.98
C ASP A 109 9.24 22.93 1.21
N ASP A 110 8.98 21.99 0.28
CA ASP A 110 7.64 21.79 -0.27
C ASP A 110 6.70 21.33 0.85
N SER A 111 5.97 22.32 1.37
CA SER A 111 5.00 22.25 2.45
C SER A 111 3.91 21.17 2.32
N SER A 112 3.79 20.53 1.14
CA SER A 112 2.93 19.37 0.92
C SER A 112 3.30 18.16 1.80
N ALA A 113 4.59 17.98 2.14
CA ALA A 113 5.04 16.92 3.04
C ALA A 113 4.96 17.30 4.54
N ARG A 114 4.89 18.60 4.87
CA ARG A 114 4.86 19.08 6.27
C ARG A 114 3.44 19.11 6.85
N ASN A 115 2.40 19.22 6.02
CA ASN A 115 1.01 19.33 6.50
C ASN A 115 0.37 18.00 6.93
N ALA A 116 1.02 16.84 6.73
CA ALA A 116 0.54 15.56 7.26
C ALA A 116 0.90 15.33 8.75
N SER A 117 1.68 16.23 9.37
CA SER A 117 2.19 16.07 10.75
C SER A 117 1.65 17.10 11.75
N LEU A 118 0.83 18.07 11.33
CA LEU A 118 0.33 19.15 12.20
C LEU A 118 -1.20 19.33 12.17
N ALA A 119 -1.95 18.34 11.70
CA ALA A 119 -3.39 18.24 11.93
C ALA A 119 -3.69 17.20 13.02
N CYS A 120 -3.29 17.51 14.26
CA CYS A 120 -3.86 16.99 15.50
C CYS A 120 -3.57 17.99 16.63
#